data_AF-A0A525PS79-F1
#
_entry.id   AF-A0A525PS79-F1
#
_cell.length_a   1.000
_cell.length_b   1.000
_cell.length_c   1.000
_cell.angle_alpha   90.00
_cell.angle_beta   90.00
_cell.angle_gamma   90.00
#
_symmetry.space_group_name_H-M   'P 1'
#
loop_
_entity.id
_entity.type
_entity.pdbx_description
1 polymer ?
#
loop_
_entity_poly.entity_id
_entity_poly.type
_entity_poly.pdbx_seq_one_letter_code
_entity_poly.pdbx_strand_id
1 'polypeptide(L)'
;MPDNTDNPYFGLRRVRLEETLQESARVEVANQEGRPYKAYKGDSNHCYEIWCLPDGKIKPQVVTTYEAHQSGAEKKPHPAAKRLMRIFKRDMVMLERDGETIIGYVRKMKQNGSIFVAPHTEANADARDRDPKDDFKLIQLGAGSLLKAKARRVIVDEMGRLRDPGPPL
;
A
#
# COMPACT_ATOMS: atom_id res chain seq x y z
N MET A 1 16.86 32.95 29.66
CA MET A 1 17.21 31.56 30.08
C MET A 1 18.01 31.64 31.39
N PRO A 2 18.35 30.54 32.09
CA PRO A 2 19.13 30.59 33.35
C PRO A 2 20.50 31.31 33.23
N ASP A 3 20.95 31.53 32.00
CA ASP A 3 22.12 32.28 31.55
C ASP A 3 21.81 33.74 31.12
N ASN A 4 20.61 34.26 31.43
CA ASN A 4 20.12 35.58 31.02
C ASN A 4 20.05 35.84 29.51
N THR A 5 20.15 34.81 28.66
CA THR A 5 19.96 34.98 27.22
C THR A 5 18.49 35.08 26.85
N ASP A 6 18.18 35.95 25.89
CA ASP A 6 16.85 36.09 25.33
C ASP A 6 16.57 34.92 24.40
N ASN A 7 15.61 34.05 24.76
CA ASN A 7 15.18 32.97 23.89
C ASN A 7 13.77 33.29 23.37
N PRO A 8 13.62 33.66 22.09
CA PRO A 8 12.34 34.06 21.52
C PRO A 8 11.31 32.92 21.49
N TYR A 9 11.71 31.70 21.84
CA TYR A 9 10.87 30.51 21.87
C TYR A 9 10.51 30.04 23.29
N PHE A 10 11.00 30.70 24.35
CA PHE A 10 10.67 30.33 25.72
C PHE A 10 9.16 30.50 25.99
N GLY A 11 8.47 29.43 26.37
CA GLY A 11 7.02 29.43 26.62
C GLY A 11 6.14 29.10 25.41
N LEU A 12 6.70 28.99 24.20
CA LEU A 12 5.96 28.46 23.04
C LEU A 12 5.68 26.96 23.25
N ARG A 13 4.39 26.59 23.25
CA ARG A 13 3.96 25.19 23.44
C ARG A 13 3.47 24.53 22.15
N ARG A 14 3.01 25.31 21.18
CA ARG A 14 2.42 24.82 19.93
C ARG A 14 2.70 25.80 18.80
N VAL A 15 3.07 25.25 17.65
CA VAL A 15 3.17 25.95 16.38
C VAL A 15 2.29 25.21 15.36
N ARG A 16 1.77 25.93 14.37
CA ARG A 16 1.11 25.31 13.22
C ARG A 16 2.10 25.26 12.08
N LEU A 17 2.18 24.11 11.43
CA LEU A 17 2.96 23.91 10.22
C LEU A 17 1.96 23.73 9.08
N GLU A 18 2.23 24.41 7.97
CA GLU A 18 1.45 24.27 6.74
C GLU A 18 2.13 23.24 5.85
N GLU A 19 1.36 22.24 5.41
CA GLU A 19 1.79 21.24 4.43
C GLU A 19 0.75 21.21 3.30
N THR A 20 1.20 21.30 2.05
CA THR A 20 0.32 21.16 0.90
C THR A 20 0.01 19.69 0.66
N LEU A 21 -1.27 19.32 0.79
CA LEU A 21 -1.73 17.96 0.48
C LEU A 21 -2.29 17.88 -0.94
N GLN A 22 -1.94 16.83 -1.67
CA GLN A 22 -2.60 16.49 -2.93
C GLN A 22 -4.08 16.20 -2.68
N GLU A 23 -4.94 16.48 -3.66
CA GLU A 23 -6.39 16.22 -3.56
C GLU A 23 -6.69 14.74 -3.31
N SER A 24 -6.00 13.84 -4.02
CA SER A 24 -6.10 12.39 -3.85
C SER A 24 -5.68 11.87 -2.48
N ALA A 25 -4.92 12.66 -1.71
CA ALA A 25 -4.46 12.31 -0.37
C ALA A 25 -5.33 12.93 0.73
N ARG A 26 -6.41 13.65 0.37
CA ARG A 26 -7.31 14.30 1.32
C ARG A 26 -8.60 13.50 1.49
N VAL A 27 -8.92 13.21 2.73
CA VAL A 27 -10.25 12.73 3.14
C VAL A 27 -11.01 13.93 3.69
N GLU A 28 -11.98 14.42 2.93
CA GLU A 28 -12.76 15.60 3.29
C GLU A 28 -13.96 15.24 4.16
N VAL A 29 -14.24 16.09 5.14
CA VAL A 29 -15.43 16.04 5.97
C VAL A 29 -16.29 17.24 5.62
N ALA A 30 -17.48 16.94 5.13
CA ALA A 30 -18.49 17.92 4.76
C ALA A 30 -19.40 18.27 5.95
N ASN A 31 -19.94 19.49 5.93
CA ASN A 31 -21.05 19.88 6.79
C ASN A 31 -22.38 19.28 6.27
N GLN A 32 -23.50 19.61 6.92
CA GLN A 32 -24.83 19.16 6.50
C GLN A 32 -25.24 19.64 5.10
N GLU A 33 -24.67 20.76 4.63
CA GLU A 33 -24.89 21.32 3.29
C GLU A 33 -23.97 20.70 2.22
N GLY A 34 -23.14 19.71 2.58
CA GLY A 34 -22.20 19.07 1.68
C GLY A 34 -20.90 19.86 1.43
N ARG A 35 -20.69 21.00 2.12
CA ARG A 35 -19.49 21.82 1.96
C ARG A 35 -18.33 21.28 2.82
N PRO A 36 -17.16 20.98 2.23
CA PRO A 36 -15.98 20.58 2.99
C PRO A 36 -15.55 21.68 3.97
N TYR A 37 -15.34 21.33 5.24
CA TYR A 37 -14.83 22.28 6.26
C TYR A 37 -13.58 21.78 6.98
N LYS A 38 -13.27 20.48 6.84
CA LYS A 38 -12.09 19.85 7.42
C LYS A 38 -11.60 18.74 6.50
N ALA A 39 -10.29 18.53 6.47
CA ALA A 39 -9.71 17.40 5.77
C ALA A 39 -8.69 16.68 6.68
N TYR A 40 -8.54 15.39 6.44
CA TYR A 40 -7.49 14.56 7.03
C TYR A 40 -6.60 13.99 5.93
N LYS A 41 -5.32 13.79 6.23
CA LYS A 41 -4.39 13.10 5.33
C LYS A 41 -4.74 11.61 5.29
N GLY A 42 -5.13 11.10 4.12
CA GLY A 42 -5.41 9.69 3.88
C GLY A 42 -4.14 8.97 3.42
N ASP A 43 -3.46 8.29 4.34
CA ASP A 43 -2.19 7.59 4.04
C ASP A 43 -2.23 6.10 4.44
N SER A 44 -3.43 5.58 4.72
CA SER A 44 -3.63 4.19 5.13
C SER A 44 -4.32 3.39 4.03
N ASN A 45 -3.69 2.28 3.63
CA ASN A 45 -4.23 1.33 2.66
C ASN A 45 -4.76 0.09 3.38
N HIS A 46 -5.95 -0.36 2.98
CA HIS A 46 -6.58 -1.58 3.48
C HIS A 46 -6.06 -2.81 2.72
N CYS A 47 -6.22 -2.82 1.39
CA CYS A 47 -5.80 -3.94 0.56
C CYS A 47 -5.45 -3.48 -0.87
N TYR A 48 -4.77 -4.38 -1.58
CA TYR A 48 -4.50 -4.29 -3.00
C TYR A 48 -5.31 -5.35 -3.74
N GLU A 49 -5.99 -4.96 -4.80
CA GLU A 49 -6.81 -5.84 -5.61
C GLU A 49 -6.40 -5.80 -7.07
N ILE A 50 -6.52 -6.96 -7.73
CA ILE A 50 -6.37 -7.09 -9.18
C ILE A 50 -7.72 -7.48 -9.74
N TRP A 51 -8.20 -6.69 -10.69
CA TRP A 51 -9.47 -6.90 -11.38
C TRP A 51 -9.23 -7.21 -12.86
N CYS A 52 -9.98 -8.16 -13.39
CA CYS A 52 -10.16 -8.36 -14.82
C CYS A 52 -11.46 -7.69 -15.24
N LEU A 53 -11.36 -6.70 -16.13
CA LEU A 53 -12.50 -6.01 -16.72
C LEU A 53 -13.17 -6.89 -17.79
N PRO A 54 -14.41 -6.58 -18.20
CA PRO A 54 -15.12 -7.38 -19.23
C PRO A 54 -14.42 -7.40 -20.59
N ASP A 55 -13.61 -6.38 -20.90
CA ASP A 55 -12.79 -6.31 -22.11
C ASP A 55 -11.46 -7.11 -21.98
N GLY A 56 -11.29 -7.84 -20.88
CA GLY A 56 -10.08 -8.61 -20.57
C GLY A 56 -8.93 -7.78 -19.99
N LYS A 57 -9.08 -6.45 -19.85
CA LYS A 57 -8.02 -5.61 -19.30
C LYS A 57 -7.85 -5.84 -17.81
N ILE A 58 -6.59 -5.81 -17.39
CA ILE A 58 -6.21 -5.99 -16.00
C ILE A 58 -6.07 -4.62 -15.35
N LYS A 59 -6.79 -4.39 -14.25
CA LYS A 59 -6.80 -3.13 -13.53
C LYS A 59 -6.40 -3.34 -12.07
N PRO A 60 -5.31 -2.72 -11.59
CA PRO A 60 -5.01 -2.67 -10.17
C PRO A 60 -5.93 -1.68 -9.46
N GLN A 61 -6.21 -1.96 -8.19
CA GLN A 61 -6.91 -1.04 -7.30
C GLN A 61 -6.30 -1.13 -5.90
N VAL A 62 -5.95 0.02 -5.32
CA VAL A 62 -5.54 0.10 -3.92
C VAL A 62 -6.70 0.69 -3.14
N VAL A 63 -7.30 -0.12 -2.25
CA VAL A 63 -8.43 0.31 -1.43
C VAL A 63 -7.86 0.96 -0.17
N THR A 64 -8.24 2.20 0.09
CA THR A 64 -7.83 2.91 1.32
C THR A 64 -8.59 2.37 2.54
N THR A 65 -8.05 2.55 3.74
CA THR A 65 -8.77 2.22 4.98
C THR A 65 -10.06 3.02 5.11
N TYR A 66 -10.07 4.28 4.67
CA TYR A 66 -11.26 5.11 4.68
C TYR A 66 -12.36 4.54 3.77
N GLU A 67 -12.03 4.20 2.52
CA GLU A 67 -12.97 3.58 1.57
C GLU A 67 -13.51 2.25 2.10
N ALA A 68 -12.66 1.42 2.70
CA ALA A 68 -13.06 0.12 3.25
C ALA A 68 -14.07 0.19 4.41
N HIS A 69 -14.13 1.33 5.12
CA HIS A 69 -15.04 1.55 6.25
C HIS A 69 -16.26 2.40 5.90
N GLN A 70 -16.47 2.74 4.62
CA GLN A 70 -17.71 3.37 4.20
C GLN A 70 -18.85 2.35 4.23
N SER A 71 -20.04 2.78 4.63
CA SER A 71 -21.26 1.93 4.68
C SER A 71 -21.84 1.57 3.30
N GLY A 72 -21.18 1.98 2.22
CA GLY A 72 -21.57 1.69 0.84
C GLY A 72 -21.12 0.31 0.35
N ALA A 73 -21.58 -0.05 -0.85
CA ALA A 73 -21.11 -1.25 -1.52
C ALA A 73 -19.61 -1.17 -1.85
N GLU A 74 -18.96 -2.33 -1.88
CA GLU A 74 -17.55 -2.42 -2.28
C GLU A 74 -17.33 -1.78 -3.66
N LYS A 75 -16.38 -0.84 -3.73
CA LYS A 75 -16.07 -0.09 -4.95
C LYS A 75 -15.35 -0.98 -5.97
N LYS A 76 -16.11 -1.56 -6.90
CA LYS A 76 -15.56 -2.28 -8.05
C LYS A 76 -15.24 -1.30 -9.19
N PRO A 77 -14.17 -1.55 -9.98
CA PRO A 77 -13.85 -0.67 -11.11
C PRO A 77 -14.86 -0.78 -12.26
N HIS A 78 -15.61 -1.89 -12.34
CA HIS A 78 -16.71 -2.10 -13.28
C HIS A 78 -17.68 -3.14 -12.68
N PRO A 79 -19.02 -3.03 -12.87
CA PRO A 79 -19.99 -3.95 -12.30
C PRO A 79 -19.73 -5.43 -12.64
N ALA A 80 -19.33 -5.70 -13.88
CA ALA A 80 -19.01 -7.03 -14.39
C ALA A 80 -17.52 -7.42 -14.27
N ALA A 81 -16.69 -6.66 -13.54
CA ALA A 81 -15.30 -7.04 -13.33
C ALA A 81 -15.16 -8.25 -12.40
N LYS A 82 -14.26 -9.18 -12.74
CA LYS A 82 -13.89 -10.33 -11.89
C LYS A 82 -12.67 -9.96 -11.06
N ARG A 83 -12.75 -10.09 -9.73
CA ARG A 83 -11.56 -9.96 -8.87
C ARG A 83 -10.71 -11.20 -8.99
N LEU A 84 -9.48 -11.04 -9.47
CA LEU A 84 -8.50 -12.12 -9.63
C LEU A 84 -7.77 -12.38 -8.32
N MET A 85 -7.45 -11.31 -7.58
CA MET A 85 -6.65 -11.41 -6.36
C MET A 85 -6.94 -10.26 -5.41
N ARG A 86 -6.84 -10.54 -4.11
CA ARG A 86 -6.79 -9.55 -3.04
C ARG A 86 -5.60 -9.87 -2.14
N ILE A 87 -4.77 -8.87 -1.89
CA ILE A 87 -3.54 -8.96 -1.12
C ILE A 87 -3.56 -7.90 -0.02
N PHE A 88 -3.20 -8.27 1.20
CA PHE A 88 -3.04 -7.37 2.33
C PHE A 88 -1.58 -7.09 2.64
N LYS A 89 -1.33 -6.05 3.44
CA LYS A 89 0.02 -5.78 3.95
C LYS A 89 0.46 -6.96 4.82
N ARG A 90 1.70 -7.42 4.63
CA ARG A 90 2.29 -8.62 5.24
C ARG A 90 1.74 -9.97 4.74
N ASP A 91 0.83 -9.99 3.77
CA ASP A 91 0.53 -11.26 3.10
C ASP A 91 1.80 -11.80 2.43
N MET A 92 1.99 -13.12 2.53
CA MET A 92 3.05 -13.84 1.84
C MET A 92 2.66 -14.03 0.37
N VAL A 93 3.61 -13.78 -0.52
CA VAL A 93 3.44 -13.91 -1.97
C VAL A 93 4.61 -14.69 -2.55
N MET A 94 4.30 -15.52 -3.54
CA MET A 94 5.28 -16.21 -4.36
C MET A 94 5.21 -15.62 -5.77
N LEU A 95 6.36 -15.33 -6.36
CA LEU A 95 6.49 -14.74 -7.69
C LEU A 95 7.75 -15.27 -8.39
N GLU A 96 7.71 -15.29 -9.72
CA GLU A 96 8.83 -15.64 -10.57
C GLU A 96 9.50 -14.37 -11.09
N ARG A 97 10.83 -14.29 -10.97
CA ARG A 97 11.62 -13.18 -11.49
C ARG A 97 12.98 -13.70 -11.94
N ASP A 98 13.39 -13.34 -13.14
CA ASP A 98 14.69 -13.71 -13.72
C ASP A 98 14.96 -15.24 -13.70
N GLY A 99 13.90 -16.04 -13.85
CA GLY A 99 13.96 -17.51 -13.81
C GLY A 99 13.92 -18.12 -12.40
N GLU A 100 13.96 -17.30 -11.36
CA GLU A 100 13.94 -17.73 -9.97
C GLU A 100 12.58 -17.54 -9.31
N THR A 101 12.26 -18.45 -8.40
CA THR A 101 11.09 -18.32 -7.52
C THR A 101 11.47 -17.53 -6.27
N ILE A 102 10.78 -16.43 -6.05
CA ILE A 102 10.94 -15.58 -4.87
C ILE A 102 9.69 -15.72 -4.00
N ILE A 103 9.90 -16.09 -2.74
CA ILE A 103 8.88 -16.01 -1.69
C ILE A 103 9.18 -14.76 -0.86
N GLY A 104 8.17 -13.90 -0.72
CA GLY A 104 8.31 -12.63 -0.02
C GLY A 104 7.02 -12.21 0.65
N TYR A 105 7.06 -11.07 1.33
CA TYR A 105 5.88 -10.46 1.95
C TYR A 105 5.63 -9.07 1.37
N VAL A 106 4.35 -8.67 1.37
CA VAL A 106 3.96 -7.35 0.88
C VAL A 106 4.31 -6.29 1.91
N ARG A 107 5.29 -5.45 1.59
CA ARG A 107 5.79 -4.39 2.50
C ARG A 107 4.95 -3.13 2.44
N LYS A 108 4.68 -2.64 1.23
CA LYS A 108 3.93 -1.39 0.98
C LYS A 108 3.17 -1.47 -0.34
N MET A 109 2.11 -0.68 -0.44
CA MET A 109 1.27 -0.50 -1.63
C MET A 109 1.19 1.00 -1.90
N LYS A 110 1.16 1.40 -3.16
CA LYS A 110 1.02 2.81 -3.57
C LYS A 110 -0.22 2.98 -4.43
N GLN A 111 -0.87 4.14 -4.29
CA GLN A 111 -2.09 4.51 -5.02
C GLN A 111 -1.91 4.53 -6.55
N ASN A 112 -0.67 4.58 -7.04
CA ASN A 112 -0.35 4.39 -8.46
C ASN A 112 -0.50 2.94 -8.97
N GLY A 113 -1.00 2.01 -8.14
CA GLY A 113 -1.21 0.62 -8.49
C GLY A 113 0.05 -0.26 -8.41
N SER A 114 1.09 0.19 -7.71
CA SER A 114 2.29 -0.62 -7.44
C SER A 114 2.23 -1.26 -6.05
N ILE A 115 2.61 -2.54 -5.97
CA ILE A 115 2.97 -3.20 -4.72
C ILE A 115 4.48 -3.35 -4.62
N PHE A 116 4.98 -3.46 -3.40
CA PHE A 116 6.39 -3.62 -3.10
C PHE A 116 6.55 -4.83 -2.19
N VAL A 117 7.31 -5.81 -2.67
CA VAL A 117 7.55 -7.08 -2.00
C VAL A 117 8.98 -7.11 -1.49
N ALA A 118 9.17 -7.56 -0.25
CA ALA A 118 10.48 -7.91 0.28
C ALA A 118 10.60 -9.43 0.30
N PRO A 119 11.71 -10.02 -0.17
CA PRO A 119 11.98 -11.43 0.07
C PRO A 119 11.92 -11.76 1.56
N HIS A 120 11.41 -12.94 1.90
CA HIS A 120 11.16 -13.32 3.30
C HIS A 120 12.44 -13.48 4.13
N THR A 121 13.58 -13.66 3.47
CA THR A 121 14.92 -13.74 4.06
C THR A 121 15.49 -12.38 4.47
N GLU A 122 14.86 -11.27 4.06
CA GLU A 122 15.41 -9.94 4.24
C GLU A 122 14.93 -9.27 5.53
N ALA A 123 15.88 -8.98 6.42
CA ALA A 123 15.64 -8.18 7.62
C ALA A 123 15.80 -6.68 7.32
N ASN A 124 15.09 -5.83 8.09
CA ASN A 124 15.16 -4.37 7.98
C ASN A 124 14.94 -3.80 6.56
N ALA A 125 14.23 -4.55 5.71
CA ALA A 125 14.09 -4.28 4.27
C ALA A 125 13.69 -2.84 3.92
N ASP A 126 12.81 -2.19 4.69
CA ASP A 126 12.37 -0.82 4.41
C ASP A 126 13.37 0.26 4.81
N ALA A 127 14.19 0.03 5.83
CA ALA A 127 15.27 0.95 6.16
C ALA A 127 16.34 0.90 5.04
N ARG A 128 16.68 -0.32 4.61
CA ARG A 128 17.63 -0.59 3.53
C ARG A 128 17.15 -0.08 2.17
N ASP A 129 15.89 -0.28 1.84
CA ASP A 129 15.27 0.25 0.61
C ASP A 129 15.41 1.78 0.50
N ARG A 130 15.31 2.49 1.65
CA ARG A 130 15.42 3.95 1.73
C ARG A 130 16.86 4.45 1.77
N ASP A 131 17.83 3.61 2.11
CA ASP A 131 19.23 4.00 2.16
C ASP A 131 19.80 4.07 0.73
N PRO A 132 20.32 5.23 0.27
CA PRO A 132 20.98 5.33 -1.03
C PRO A 132 22.29 4.55 -1.11
N LYS A 133 22.91 4.20 0.02
CA LYS A 133 24.17 3.46 0.10
C LYS A 133 23.99 1.94 0.12
N ASP A 134 22.76 1.46 0.29
CA ASP A 134 22.44 0.04 0.26
C ASP A 134 21.89 -0.33 -1.12
N ASP A 135 22.47 -1.37 -1.71
CA ASP A 135 22.08 -1.89 -3.02
C ASP A 135 20.70 -2.57 -2.98
N PHE A 136 20.22 -2.95 -1.80
CA PHE A 136 18.92 -3.57 -1.64
C PHE A 136 17.79 -2.59 -1.99
N LYS A 137 16.87 -3.07 -2.84
CA LYS A 137 15.61 -2.41 -3.16
C LYS A 137 14.47 -3.41 -3.14
N LEU A 138 13.30 -2.94 -2.70
CA LEU A 138 12.09 -3.74 -2.73
C LEU A 138 11.71 -4.08 -4.17
N ILE A 139 11.17 -5.28 -4.34
CA ILE A 139 10.64 -5.73 -5.64
C ILE A 139 9.34 -4.97 -5.90
N GLN A 140 9.42 -3.92 -6.72
CA GLN A 140 8.25 -3.16 -7.16
C GLN A 140 7.55 -3.87 -8.32
N LEU A 141 6.24 -4.09 -8.18
CA LEU A 141 5.41 -4.73 -9.19
C LEU A 141 4.09 -3.97 -9.36
N GLY A 142 3.71 -3.69 -10.61
CA GLY A 142 2.35 -3.30 -10.97
C GLY A 142 1.51 -4.51 -11.42
N ALA A 143 0.26 -4.27 -11.83
CA ALA A 143 -0.65 -5.34 -12.24
C ALA A 143 -0.10 -6.25 -13.37
N GLY A 144 0.42 -5.65 -14.44
CA GLY A 144 0.96 -6.42 -15.57
C GLY A 144 2.19 -7.23 -15.20
N SER A 145 3.10 -6.67 -14.39
CA SER A 145 4.28 -7.40 -13.92
C SER A 145 3.93 -8.50 -12.92
N LEU A 146 2.89 -8.33 -12.09
CA LEU A 146 2.41 -9.39 -11.20
C LEU A 146 1.95 -10.62 -11.98
N LEU A 147 1.18 -10.41 -13.06
CA LEU A 147 0.72 -11.51 -13.90
C LEU A 147 1.87 -12.19 -14.65
N LYS A 148 2.79 -11.40 -15.22
CA LYS A 148 3.99 -11.94 -15.88
C LYS A 148 4.85 -12.76 -14.92
N ALA A 149 4.97 -12.31 -13.68
CA ALA A 149 5.69 -13.00 -12.62
C ALA A 149 4.90 -14.17 -12.01
N LYS A 150 3.73 -14.54 -12.55
CA LYS A 150 2.82 -15.56 -11.98
C LYS A 150 2.62 -15.39 -10.47
N ALA A 151 2.57 -14.13 -10.02
CA ALA A 151 2.52 -13.79 -8.62
C ALA A 151 1.21 -14.30 -8.02
N ARG A 152 1.30 -14.89 -6.83
CA ARG A 152 0.16 -15.45 -6.10
C ARG A 152 0.37 -15.36 -4.61
N ARG A 153 -0.74 -15.26 -3.87
CA ARG A 153 -0.70 -15.31 -2.41
C ARG A 153 -0.44 -16.75 -1.98
N VAL A 154 0.52 -16.93 -1.07
CA VAL A 154 0.81 -18.20 -0.43
C VAL A 154 0.56 -18.07 1.07
N ILE A 155 0.36 -19.20 1.74
CA ILE A 155 0.20 -19.23 3.20
C ILE A 155 1.43 -19.92 3.76
N VAL A 156 2.03 -19.32 4.78
CA VAL A 156 3.14 -19.91 5.53
C VAL A 156 2.67 -20.02 6.98
N ASP A 157 2.72 -21.22 7.55
CA ASP A 157 2.38 -21.41 8.95
C ASP A 157 3.53 -20.98 9.88
N GLU A 158 3.27 -20.98 11.19
CA GLU A 158 4.22 -20.54 12.21
C GLU A 158 5.49 -21.43 12.28
N MET A 159 5.43 -22.65 11.73
CA MET A 159 6.56 -23.58 11.61
C MET A 159 7.33 -23.38 10.29
N GLY A 160 6.91 -22.44 9.44
CA GLY A 160 7.53 -22.15 8.15
C GLY A 160 7.09 -23.06 7.00
N ARG A 161 5.99 -23.83 7.15
CA ARG A 161 5.51 -24.71 6.08
C ARG A 161 4.71 -23.91 5.07
N LEU A 162 5.10 -24.03 3.81
CA LEU A 162 4.46 -23.35 2.68
C LEU A 162 3.23 -24.13 2.19
N ARG A 163 2.12 -23.42 2.01
CA ARG A 163 0.93 -23.88 1.28
C ARG A 163 0.70 -22.97 0.09
N ASP A 164 0.94 -23.52 -1.09
CA ASP A 164 0.73 -22.84 -2.36
C ASP A 164 -0.60 -23.32 -2.98
N PRO A 165 -1.60 -22.43 -3.17
CA PRO A 165 -2.84 -22.79 -3.85
C PRO A 165 -2.66 -23.02 -5.37
N GLY A 166 -1.48 -22.74 -5.92
CA GLY A 166 -1.23 -22.74 -7.35
C GLY A 166 -1.56 -21.39 -8.00
N PRO A 167 -1.20 -21.20 -9.28
CA PRO A 167 -1.46 -19.96 -10.00
C PRO A 167 -2.97 -19.67 -10.07
N PRO A 168 -3.40 -18.40 -9.96
CA PRO A 168 -4.79 -18.04 -10.16
C PRO A 168 -5.26 -18.43 -11.57
N LEU A 169 -6.38 -19.16 -11.66
CA LEU A 169 -7.07 -19.52 -12.91
C LEU A 169 -7.62 -18.30 -13.67
#